data_AF-A0A971TLQ4-F1
#
_entry.id   AF-A0A971TLQ4-F1
#
_cell.length_a   1.000
_cell.length_b   1.000
_cell.length_c   1.000
_cell.angle_alpha   90.00
_cell.angle_beta   90.00
_cell.angle_gamma   90.00
#
_symmetry.space_group_name_H-M   'P 1'
#
loop_
_entity.id
_entity.type
_entity.pdbx_description
1 polymer ?
#
loop_
_entity_poly.entity_id
_entity_poly.type
_entity_poly.pdbx_seq_one_letter_code
_entity_poly.pdbx_strand_id
1 'polypeptide(L)'
;MQRRTRNKICIWVIFGGLINFLTYTVIYWELGGDAKNGWKEVIRDGDHKIGSRYHIQGHFIHGSGVGRSAEVPRWVWIYSYLHSISLWPTQGAMVICMLILARPHIIATMSESTWIRGPTFITVVITLTAVLCSVLTLLFTIHFIRDLCA
;
A
#
# COMPACT_ATOMS: atom_id res chain seq x y z
N MET A 1 -2.25 -8.88 35.81
CA MET A 1 -1.45 -9.46 34.71
C MET A 1 0.03 -9.11 34.92
N GLN A 2 0.95 -10.08 34.91
CA GLN A 2 2.38 -9.83 35.14
C GLN A 2 2.98 -9.00 33.98
N ARG A 3 3.89 -8.05 34.29
CA ARG A 3 4.51 -7.13 33.30
C ARG A 3 5.10 -7.85 32.08
N ARG A 4 5.65 -9.04 32.30
CA ARG A 4 6.23 -9.93 31.28
C ARG A 4 5.18 -10.46 30.30
N THR A 5 4.04 -10.91 30.80
CA THR A 5 2.92 -11.39 29.97
C THR A 5 2.36 -10.27 29.10
N ARG A 6 2.23 -9.05 29.65
CA ARG A 6 1.76 -7.89 28.89
C ARG A 6 2.67 -7.54 27.72
N ASN A 7 3.98 -7.54 27.94
CA ASN A 7 4.93 -7.22 26.89
C ASN A 7 4.99 -8.32 25.81
N LYS A 8 4.87 -9.60 26.19
CA LYS A 8 4.76 -10.71 25.23
C LYS A 8 3.53 -10.57 24.33
N ILE A 9 2.37 -10.24 24.90
CA ILE A 9 1.14 -10.00 24.12
C ILE A 9 1.34 -8.81 23.17
N CYS A 10 1.92 -7.71 23.65
CA CYS A 10 2.21 -6.54 22.81
C CYS A 10 3.06 -6.91 21.58
N ILE A 11 4.08 -7.76 21.75
CA ILE A 11 4.92 -8.22 20.63
C ILE A 11 4.13 -9.09 19.66
N TRP A 12 3.29 -10.00 20.14
CA TRP A 12 2.43 -10.80 19.26
C TRP A 12 1.45 -9.94 18.46
N VAL A 13 0.92 -8.87 19.05
CA VAL A 13 0.07 -7.90 18.35
C VAL A 13 0.86 -7.16 17.27
N ILE A 14 2.09 -6.71 17.57
CA ILE A 14 2.97 -6.05 16.58
C ILE A 14 3.29 -7.00 15.43
N PHE A 15 3.66 -8.25 15.75
CA PHE A 15 3.97 -9.26 14.76
C PHE A 15 2.76 -9.57 13.87
N GLY A 16 1.58 -9.75 14.46
CA GLY A 16 0.32 -9.91 13.73
C GLY A 16 0.02 -8.71 12.83
N GLY A 17 0.24 -7.48 13.31
CA GLY A 17 0.09 -6.26 12.51
C GLY A 17 1.06 -6.20 11.32
N LEU A 18 2.31 -6.60 11.50
CA LEU A 18 3.32 -6.66 10.43
C LEU A 18 2.96 -7.73 9.38
N ILE A 19 2.50 -8.91 9.80
CA ILE A 19 2.01 -9.94 8.87
C ILE A 19 0.82 -9.40 8.09
N ASN A 20 -0.16 -8.78 8.77
CA ASN A 20 -1.32 -8.21 8.11
C ASN A 20 -0.92 -7.14 7.07
N PHE A 21 0.04 -6.28 7.41
CA PHE A 21 0.58 -5.30 6.48
C PHE A 21 1.23 -5.95 5.26
N LEU A 22 2.02 -7.01 5.45
CA LEU A 22 2.62 -7.76 4.34
C LEU A 22 1.56 -8.45 3.47
N THR A 23 0.58 -9.11 4.08
CA THR A 23 -0.52 -9.77 3.37
C THR A 23 -1.33 -8.76 2.56
N TYR A 24 -1.68 -7.62 3.16
CA TYR A 24 -2.34 -6.52 2.46
C TYR A 24 -1.50 -6.04 1.28
N THR A 25 -0.20 -5.82 1.48
CA THR A 25 0.71 -5.35 0.43
C THR A 25 0.73 -6.30 -0.76
N VAL A 26 0.86 -7.61 -0.52
CA VAL A 26 0.90 -8.63 -1.58
C VAL A 26 -0.43 -8.71 -2.31
N ILE A 27 -1.55 -8.77 -1.58
CA ILE A 27 -2.88 -8.84 -2.19
C ILE A 27 -3.14 -7.58 -3.02
N TYR A 28 -2.87 -6.41 -2.46
CA TYR A 28 -3.09 -5.13 -3.16
C TYR A 28 -2.18 -4.98 -4.39
N TRP A 29 -0.95 -5.50 -4.32
CA TRP A 29 -0.03 -5.54 -5.47
C TRP A 29 -0.53 -6.44 -6.60
N GLU A 30 -0.93 -7.68 -6.29
CA GLU A 30 -1.48 -8.63 -7.28
C GLU A 30 -2.75 -8.10 -7.94
N LEU A 31 -3.54 -7.38 -7.14
CA LEU A 31 -4.73 -6.70 -7.59
C LEU A 31 -4.45 -5.42 -8.42
N GLY A 32 -3.19 -4.96 -8.48
CA GLY A 32 -2.78 -3.76 -9.22
C GLY A 32 -3.18 -2.43 -8.57
N GLY A 33 -3.87 -2.48 -7.43
CA GLY A 33 -4.58 -1.35 -6.84
C GLY A 33 -5.71 -0.81 -7.71
N ASP A 34 -6.42 0.21 -7.20
CA ASP A 34 -7.55 0.81 -7.93
C ASP A 34 -7.13 1.44 -9.27
N ALA A 35 -5.87 1.87 -9.36
CA ALA A 35 -5.27 2.51 -10.52
C ALA A 35 -5.19 1.61 -11.78
N LYS A 36 -4.72 0.36 -11.65
CA LYS A 36 -4.55 -0.56 -12.80
C LYS A 36 -5.87 -1.09 -13.35
N ASN A 37 -6.94 -0.95 -12.58
CA ASN A 37 -8.27 -1.33 -13.03
C ASN A 37 -8.87 -0.27 -13.97
N GLY A 38 -8.19 0.86 -14.20
CA GLY A 38 -8.57 1.82 -15.22
C GLY A 38 -7.66 1.78 -16.45
N TRP A 39 -8.19 2.21 -17.60
CA TRP A 39 -7.36 2.45 -18.80
C TRP A 39 -7.83 3.70 -19.53
N LYS A 40 -6.91 4.29 -20.29
CA LYS A 40 -7.17 5.39 -21.20
C LYS A 40 -7.35 4.84 -22.60
N GLU A 41 -8.50 5.09 -23.20
CA GLU A 41 -8.78 4.74 -24.58
C GLU A 41 -8.67 5.99 -25.45
N VAL A 42 -7.79 5.95 -26.45
CA VAL A 42 -7.65 7.05 -27.41
C VAL A 42 -8.67 6.84 -28.51
N ILE A 43 -9.66 7.73 -28.61
CA ILE A 43 -10.59 7.73 -29.74
C ILE A 43 -9.84 8.32 -30.94
N ARG A 44 -9.59 7.49 -31.95
CA ARG A 44 -9.10 7.91 -33.26
C ARG A 44 -10.25 7.90 -34.26
N ASP A 45 -10.29 8.92 -35.10
CA ASP A 45 -11.12 8.94 -36.31
C ASP A 45 -10.17 9.07 -37.50
N GLY A 46 -10.01 7.99 -38.25
CA GLY A 46 -8.89 7.83 -39.18
C GLY A 46 -7.53 7.99 -38.48
N ASP A 47 -6.65 8.82 -39.05
CA ASP A 47 -5.29 9.06 -38.55
C ASP A 47 -5.19 10.19 -37.50
N HIS A 48 -6.31 10.85 -37.18
CA HIS A 48 -6.34 12.00 -36.27
C HIS A 48 -6.85 11.58 -34.88
N LYS A 49 -6.13 11.96 -33.81
CA LYS A 49 -6.60 11.81 -32.42
C LYS A 49 -7.72 12.83 -32.16
N ILE A 50 -8.95 12.35 -31.92
CA ILE A 50 -10.12 13.21 -31.63
C ILE A 50 -10.34 13.40 -30.13
N GLY A 51 -10.00 12.41 -29.29
CA GLY A 51 -10.22 12.52 -27.85
C GLY A 51 -9.65 11.37 -27.03
N SER A 52 -9.86 11.41 -25.71
CA SER A 52 -9.48 10.33 -24.78
C SER A 52 -10.66 10.01 -23.87
N ARG A 53 -11.08 8.74 -23.82
CA ARG A 53 -11.99 8.22 -22.80
C ARG A 53 -11.18 7.62 -21.66
N TYR A 54 -11.65 7.81 -20.44
CA TYR A 54 -11.02 7.24 -19.25
C TYR A 54 -11.99 6.25 -18.65
N HIS A 55 -11.54 5.02 -18.43
CA HIS A 55 -12.34 3.96 -17.85
C HIS A 55 -11.79 3.59 -16.48
N ILE A 56 -12.67 3.23 -15.55
CA ILE A 56 -12.31 2.59 -14.27
C ILE A 56 -13.14 1.32 -14.13
N GLN A 57 -12.50 0.23 -13.70
CA GLN A 57 -13.13 -1.03 -13.35
C GLN A 57 -13.16 -1.17 -11.82
N GLY A 58 -14.31 -1.54 -11.26
CA GLY A 58 -14.46 -1.74 -9.83
C GLY A 58 -13.70 -2.98 -9.36
N HIS A 59 -13.08 -2.89 -8.18
CA HIS A 59 -12.55 -4.06 -7.49
C HIS A 59 -13.70 -4.97 -7.04
N PHE A 60 -13.73 -6.20 -7.58
CA PHE A 60 -14.59 -7.31 -7.12
C PHE A 60 -16.12 -7.20 -7.29
N ILE A 61 -16.63 -7.04 -8.52
CA ILE A 61 -18.03 -7.45 -8.81
C ILE A 61 -18.07 -8.42 -9.99
N HIS A 62 -17.89 -9.71 -9.69
CA HIS A 62 -18.31 -10.77 -10.61
C HIS A 62 -19.83 -10.93 -10.49
N GLY A 63 -20.56 -10.88 -11.61
CA GLY A 63 -21.92 -11.41 -11.69
C GLY A 63 -23.09 -10.41 -11.74
N SER A 64 -22.88 -9.10 -11.75
CA SER A 64 -23.94 -8.14 -12.09
C SER A 64 -23.32 -6.95 -12.79
N GLY A 65 -23.99 -6.36 -13.79
CA GLY A 65 -23.45 -5.33 -14.69
C GLY A 65 -22.91 -4.02 -14.06
N VAL A 66 -22.70 -4.01 -12.74
CA VAL A 66 -22.14 -2.96 -11.88
C VAL A 66 -20.60 -3.07 -11.77
N GLY A 67 -20.00 -4.14 -12.27
CA GLY A 67 -18.54 -4.31 -12.45
C GLY A 67 -18.01 -4.00 -13.86
N ARG A 68 -18.86 -3.46 -14.75
CA ARG A 68 -18.43 -3.02 -16.09
C ARG A 68 -17.56 -1.78 -15.95
N SER A 69 -16.50 -1.72 -16.74
CA SER A 69 -15.72 -0.51 -16.96
C SER A 69 -16.66 0.67 -17.21
N ALA A 70 -16.64 1.63 -16.29
CA ALA A 70 -17.43 2.83 -16.41
C ALA A 70 -16.54 3.92 -17.01
N GLU A 71 -17.05 4.60 -18.04
CA GLU A 71 -16.41 5.82 -18.52
C GLU A 71 -16.56 6.89 -17.42
N VAL A 72 -15.42 7.40 -16.98
CA VAL A 72 -15.32 8.42 -15.95
C VAL A 72 -14.65 9.66 -16.52
N PRO A 73 -14.93 10.84 -15.96
CA PRO A 73 -14.19 12.02 -16.34
C PRO A 73 -12.72 11.90 -15.88
N ARG A 74 -11.81 12.54 -16.63
CA ARG A 74 -10.34 12.50 -16.43
C ARG A 74 -9.90 12.73 -14.98
N TRP A 75 -10.57 13.64 -14.26
CA TRP A 75 -10.19 13.97 -12.89
C TRP A 75 -10.48 12.83 -11.91
N VAL A 76 -11.52 12.01 -12.13
CA VAL A 76 -11.82 10.82 -11.32
C VAL A 76 -10.73 9.77 -11.53
N TRP A 77 -10.29 9.59 -12.77
CA TRP A 77 -9.19 8.68 -13.11
C TRP A 77 -7.88 9.12 -12.47
N ILE A 78 -7.52 10.40 -12.55
CA ILE A 78 -6.34 10.96 -11.87
C ILE A 78 -6.45 10.80 -10.35
N TYR A 79 -7.63 11.07 -9.77
CA TYR A 79 -7.87 10.89 -8.35
C TYR A 79 -7.66 9.44 -7.89
N SER A 80 -8.12 8.45 -8.65
CA SER A 80 -7.92 7.03 -8.33
C SER A 80 -6.44 6.63 -8.27
N TYR A 81 -5.63 7.16 -9.20
CA TYR A 81 -4.17 6.98 -9.15
C TYR A 81 -3.54 7.66 -7.94
N LEU A 82 -3.88 8.92 -7.66
CA LEU A 82 -3.37 9.65 -6.50
C LEU A 82 -3.76 8.96 -5.20
N HIS A 83 -4.99 8.46 -5.11
CA HIS A 83 -5.48 7.68 -3.99
C HIS A 83 -4.61 6.44 -3.79
N SER A 84 -4.43 5.62 -4.83
CA SER A 84 -3.59 4.43 -4.80
C SER A 84 -2.14 4.72 -4.40
N ILE A 85 -1.54 5.80 -4.92
CA ILE A 85 -0.19 6.22 -4.57
C ILE A 85 -0.10 6.62 -3.10
N SER A 86 -1.11 7.33 -2.59
CA SER A 86 -1.14 7.86 -1.21
C SER A 86 -1.26 6.77 -0.13
N LEU A 87 -1.77 5.58 -0.47
CA LEU A 87 -1.91 4.47 0.48
C LEU A 87 -0.56 4.05 1.08
N TRP A 88 0.47 3.94 0.26
CA TRP A 88 1.79 3.47 0.66
C TRP A 88 2.50 4.38 1.68
N PRO A 89 2.66 5.70 1.44
CA PRO A 89 3.31 6.57 2.42
C PRO A 89 2.48 6.70 3.69
N THR A 90 1.16 6.73 3.61
CA THR A 90 0.28 6.83 4.79
C THR A 90 0.35 5.56 5.66
N GLN A 91 0.27 4.37 5.07
CA GLN A 91 0.40 3.12 5.81
C GLN A 91 1.81 2.96 6.40
N GLY A 92 2.86 3.25 5.61
CA GLY A 92 4.23 3.23 6.09
C GLY A 92 4.45 4.13 7.30
N ALA A 93 3.95 5.37 7.24
CA ALA A 93 4.02 6.30 8.37
C ALA A 93 3.29 5.76 9.62
N MET A 94 2.09 5.18 9.46
CA MET A 94 1.36 4.59 10.58
C MET A 94 2.13 3.44 11.25
N VAL A 95 2.65 2.50 10.46
CA VAL A 95 3.44 1.37 10.98
C VAL A 95 4.70 1.86 11.71
N ILE A 96 5.42 2.82 11.12
CA ILE A 96 6.63 3.39 11.73
C ILE A 96 6.29 4.09 13.05
N CYS A 97 5.23 4.91 13.09
CA CYS A 97 4.77 5.56 14.32
C CYS A 97 4.41 4.54 15.40
N MET A 98 3.68 3.47 15.05
CA MET A 98 3.33 2.41 15.99
C MET A 98 4.57 1.68 16.52
N LEU A 99 5.57 1.41 15.69
CA LEU A 99 6.83 0.79 16.10
C LEU A 99 7.63 1.68 17.06
N ILE A 100 7.66 3.00 16.81
CA ILE A 100 8.31 3.97 17.69
C ILE A 100 7.62 4.00 19.05
N LEU A 101 6.27 4.04 19.08
CA LEU A 101 5.50 4.00 20.33
C LEU A 101 5.67 2.69 21.09
N ALA A 102 5.80 1.57 20.37
CA ALA A 102 6.01 0.25 20.95
C ALA A 102 7.47 -0.01 21.41
N ARG A 103 8.42 0.84 21.01
CA ARG A 103 9.86 0.70 21.30
C ARG A 103 10.20 0.27 22.73
N PRO A 104 9.71 0.92 23.81
CA PRO A 104 10.06 0.52 25.17
C PRO A 104 9.60 -0.91 25.52
N HIS A 105 8.46 -1.36 24.99
CA HIS A 105 7.94 -2.70 25.22
C HIS A 105 8.75 -3.78 24.48
N ILE A 106 9.18 -3.46 23.25
CA ILE A 106 10.04 -4.32 22.44
C ILE A 106 11.40 -4.49 23.11
N ILE A 107 12.04 -3.38 23.50
CA ILE A 107 13.35 -3.40 24.15
C ILE A 107 13.29 -4.20 25.47
N ALA A 108 12.27 -3.97 26.28
CA ALA A 108 12.09 -4.67 27.56
C ALA A 108 11.85 -6.17 27.44
N THR A 109 11.44 -6.67 26.27
CA THR A 109 11.23 -8.12 26.06
C THR A 109 12.40 -8.76 25.35
N MET A 110 13.06 -8.02 24.44
CA MET A 110 14.21 -8.52 23.69
C MET A 110 15.53 -8.36 24.44
N SER A 111 15.55 -7.71 25.61
CA SER A 111 16.75 -7.63 26.47
C SER A 111 17.25 -9.00 26.93
N GLU A 112 16.38 -10.02 26.93
CA GLU A 112 16.73 -11.41 27.27
C GLU A 112 17.19 -12.23 26.04
N SER A 113 17.06 -11.70 24.82
CA SER A 113 17.41 -12.41 23.58
C SER A 113 18.87 -12.16 23.21
N THR A 114 19.64 -13.24 23.05
CA THR A 114 21.07 -13.22 22.69
C THR A 114 21.32 -12.95 21.21
N TRP A 115 20.31 -13.08 20.34
CA TRP A 115 20.51 -13.05 18.89
C TRP A 115 20.32 -11.66 18.26
N ILE A 116 19.28 -10.91 18.68
CA ILE A 116 18.99 -9.57 18.15
C ILE A 116 18.57 -8.67 19.30
N ARG A 117 19.25 -7.53 19.45
CA ARG A 117 18.90 -6.50 20.44
C ARG A 117 17.65 -5.74 19.99
N GLY A 118 16.75 -5.45 20.93
CA GLY A 118 15.48 -4.75 20.67
C GLY A 118 15.59 -3.44 19.87
N PRO A 119 16.57 -2.55 20.14
CA PRO A 119 16.77 -1.35 19.33
C PRO A 119 17.10 -1.66 17.86
N THR A 120 17.97 -2.65 17.62
CA THR A 120 18.36 -3.07 16.27
C THR A 120 17.17 -3.64 15.50
N PHE A 121 16.36 -4.47 16.14
CA PHE A 121 15.14 -5.02 15.53
C PHE A 121 14.20 -3.92 15.04
N ILE A 122 13.91 -2.93 15.89
CA ILE A 122 13.02 -1.81 15.54
C ILE A 122 13.58 -1.03 14.37
N THR A 123 14.87 -0.68 14.41
CA THR A 123 15.52 0.05 13.32
C THR A 123 15.42 -0.72 12.00
N VAL A 124 15.69 -2.03 12.00
CA VAL A 124 15.59 -2.87 10.79
C VAL A 124 14.15 -2.88 10.25
N VAL A 125 13.15 -3.10 11.09
CA VAL A 125 11.74 -3.15 10.64
C VAL A 125 11.28 -1.79 10.12
N ILE A 126 11.64 -0.68 10.79
CA ILE A 126 11.34 0.68 10.33
C ILE A 126 11.99 0.92 8.96
N THR A 127 13.28 0.60 8.82
CA THR A 127 14.00 0.79 7.56
C THR A 127 13.38 -0.03 6.43
N LEU A 128 13.08 -1.32 6.67
CA LEU A 128 12.43 -2.17 5.67
C LEU A 128 11.05 -1.64 5.27
N THR A 129 10.24 -1.21 6.24
CA THR A 129 8.92 -0.62 5.99
C THR A 129 9.04 0.66 5.17
N ALA A 130 9.96 1.55 5.53
CA ALA A 130 10.19 2.81 4.83
C ALA A 130 10.66 2.58 3.39
N VAL A 131 11.63 1.68 3.18
CA VAL A 131 12.12 1.32 1.84
C VAL A 131 11.01 0.71 1.01
N LEU A 132 10.28 -0.27 1.54
CA LEU A 132 9.19 -0.94 0.82
C LEU A 132 8.10 0.06 0.40
N CYS A 133 7.60 0.88 1.33
CA CYS A 133 6.57 1.86 1.03
C CYS A 133 7.07 2.90 0.01
N SER A 134 8.33 3.34 0.12
CA SER A 134 8.93 4.28 -0.83
C SER A 134 9.02 3.68 -2.23
N VAL A 135 9.49 2.44 -2.35
CA VAL A 135 9.58 1.72 -3.63
C VAL A 135 8.19 1.56 -4.25
N LEU A 136 7.18 1.13 -3.49
CA LEU A 136 5.82 0.97 -4.00
C LEU A 136 5.21 2.31 -4.44
N THR A 137 5.39 3.37 -3.66
CA THR A 137 4.99 4.74 -4.03
C THR A 137 5.60 5.14 -5.38
N LEU A 138 6.90 4.88 -5.55
CA LEU A 138 7.64 5.25 -6.76
C LEU A 138 7.20 4.42 -7.97
N LEU A 139 6.99 3.11 -7.80
CA LEU A 139 6.48 2.22 -8.85
C LEU A 139 5.08 2.65 -9.33
N PHE A 140 4.16 2.93 -8.40
CA PHE A 140 2.82 3.41 -8.75
C PHE A 140 2.86 4.79 -9.41
N THR A 141 3.77 5.67 -8.98
CA THR A 141 3.97 6.99 -9.60
C THR A 141 4.51 6.86 -11.03
N ILE A 142 5.48 5.99 -11.28
CA ILE A 142 6.00 5.73 -12.64
C ILE A 142 4.88 5.17 -13.53
N HIS A 143 4.09 4.23 -13.01
CA HIS A 143 2.96 3.65 -13.73
C HIS A 143 1.94 4.73 -14.11
N PHE A 144 1.59 5.60 -13.16
CA PHE A 144 0.72 6.75 -13.41
C PHE A 144 1.24 7.65 -14.53
N ILE A 145 2.51 8.02 -14.49
CA ILE A 145 3.12 8.90 -15.51
C ILE A 145 3.08 8.23 -16.89
N ARG A 146 3.36 6.93 -16.96
CA ARG A 146 3.29 6.17 -18.22
C ARG A 146 1.88 6.17 -18.81
N ASP A 147 0.87 5.89 -18.00
CA ASP A 147 -0.52 5.83 -18.46
C ASP A 147 -1.09 7.21 -18.79
N LEU A 148 -0.65 8.26 -18.08
CA LEU A 148 -1.06 9.63 -18.33
C LEU A 148 -0.52 10.14 -19.69
N CYS A 149 0.73 9.80 -20.00
CA CYS A 149 1.45 10.24 -21.20
C CYS A 149 1.15 9.42 -22.47
N ALA A 150 0.67 8.18 -22.35
CA ALA A 150 0.23 7.34 -23.47
C ALA A 150 -0.98 7.93 -24.23
#